data_AF-U7DAE8-F1
#
_entry.id   AF-U7DAE8-F1
#
_cell.length_a   1.000
_cell.length_b   1.000
_cell.length_c   1.000
_cell.angle_alpha   90.00
_cell.angle_beta   90.00
_cell.angle_gamma   90.00
#
_symmetry.space_group_name_H-M   'P 1'
#
loop_
_entity.id
_entity.type
_entity.pdbx_description
1 polymer ?
#
loop_
_entity_poly.entity_id
_entity_poly.type
_entity_poly.pdbx_seq_one_letter_code
_entity_poly.pdbx_strand_id
1 'polypeptide(L)'
;MILRSVADYFFLTRPVVALPALGFALFGYRIAQNDQGAGNSWTGDAVVQLLPFIASVLAVYVINQVQDRHVDEKNGGVPLLLLTGISHKGARFFAFFLHLFLFCCLCIGVIGESFLFFLVSSLGLCVLFSSVLCYGTPRG
;
A
#
# COMPACT_ATOMS: atom_id res chain seq x y z
N MET A 1 -25.60 -0.59 3.35
CA MET A 1 -24.61 -0.54 4.45
C MET A 1 -23.24 -1.05 3.99
N ILE A 2 -23.15 -2.25 3.38
CA ILE A 2 -21.88 -2.85 2.89
C ILE A 2 -21.14 -1.98 1.85
N LEU A 3 -21.86 -1.42 0.86
CA LEU A 3 -21.27 -0.57 -0.18
C LEU A 3 -20.60 0.71 0.35
N ARG A 4 -21.13 1.28 1.45
CA ARG A 4 -20.52 2.44 2.11
C ARG A 4 -19.17 2.04 2.70
N SER A 5 -19.12 0.91 3.39
CA SER A 5 -17.89 0.40 4.00
C SER A 5 -16.79 0.11 2.98
N VAL A 6 -17.10 -0.46 1.80
CA VAL A 6 -16.09 -0.71 0.76
C VAL A 6 -15.54 0.60 0.18
N ALA A 7 -16.41 1.57 -0.11
CA ALA A 7 -16.00 2.88 -0.60
C ALA A 7 -15.12 3.61 0.44
N ASP A 8 -15.46 3.50 1.72
CA ASP A 8 -14.68 4.11 2.81
C ASP A 8 -13.24 3.56 2.86
N TYR A 9 -13.07 2.23 2.75
CA TYR A 9 -11.72 1.63 2.66
C TYR A 9 -10.99 2.00 1.36
N PHE A 10 -11.72 2.15 0.24
CA PHE A 10 -11.12 2.62 -1.01
C PHE A 10 -10.65 4.07 -0.93
N PHE A 11 -11.40 4.97 -0.28
CA PHE A 11 -10.95 6.35 -0.08
C PHE A 11 -9.78 6.44 0.91
N LEU A 12 -9.75 5.55 1.90
CA LEU A 12 -8.66 5.46 2.87
C LEU A 12 -7.30 5.23 2.18
N THR A 13 -7.25 4.47 1.08
CA THR A 13 -6.00 4.18 0.36
C THR A 13 -5.47 5.34 -0.48
N ARG A 14 -6.19 6.48 -0.55
CA ARG A 14 -5.83 7.66 -1.36
C ARG A 14 -5.46 7.31 -2.82
N PRO A 15 -6.36 6.66 -3.58
CA PRO A 15 -6.05 6.12 -4.91
C PRO A 15 -5.54 7.18 -5.90
N VAL A 16 -6.02 8.42 -5.79
CA VAL A 16 -5.56 9.54 -6.63
C VAL A 16 -4.07 9.85 -6.39
N VAL A 17 -3.60 9.73 -5.15
CA VAL A 17 -2.19 9.95 -4.78
C VAL A 17 -1.32 8.78 -5.23
N ALA A 18 -1.89 7.60 -5.43
CA ALA A 18 -1.19 6.45 -5.97
C ALA A 18 -0.98 6.51 -7.50
N LEU A 19 -1.70 7.38 -8.22
CA LEU A 19 -1.60 7.49 -9.69
C LEU A 19 -0.19 7.81 -10.21
N PRO A 20 0.58 8.77 -9.64
CA PRO A 20 1.94 9.01 -10.07
C PRO A 20 2.85 7.79 -9.88
N ALA A 21 2.74 7.10 -8.74
CA ALA A 21 3.51 5.89 -8.46
C ALA A 21 3.18 4.78 -9.47
N LEU A 22 1.90 4.61 -9.81
CA LEU A 22 1.47 3.68 -10.85
C LEU A 22 2.02 4.09 -12.23
N GLY A 23 2.01 5.38 -12.57
CA GLY A 23 2.58 5.89 -13.80
C GLY A 23 4.06 5.55 -13.96
N PHE A 24 4.85 5.74 -12.89
CA PHE A 24 6.27 5.34 -12.89
C PHE A 24 6.47 3.83 -13.01
N ALA A 25 5.64 3.03 -12.35
CA ALA A 25 5.71 1.57 -12.46
C ALA A 25 5.38 1.10 -13.89
N LEU A 26 4.32 1.64 -14.51
CA LEU A 26 3.94 1.33 -15.89
C LEU A 26 5.04 1.76 -16.87
N PHE A 27 5.62 2.94 -16.66
CA PHE A 27 6.72 3.44 -17.48
C PHE A 27 7.98 2.57 -17.36
N GLY A 28 8.36 2.19 -16.14
CA GLY A 28 9.48 1.27 -15.89
C GLY A 28 9.24 -0.11 -16.50
N TYR A 29 8.04 -0.66 -16.35
CA TYR A 29 7.64 -1.92 -16.99
C TYR A 29 7.78 -1.85 -18.51
N ARG A 30 7.33 -0.75 -19.11
CA ARG A 30 7.41 -0.52 -20.55
C ARG A 30 8.85 -0.45 -21.06
N ILE A 31 9.74 0.22 -20.32
CA ILE A 31 11.17 0.27 -20.66
C ILE A 31 11.75 -1.14 -20.58
N ALA A 32 11.48 -1.89 -19.51
CA ALA A 32 12.00 -3.24 -19.33
C ALA A 32 11.54 -4.20 -20.44
N GLN A 33 10.29 -4.09 -20.91
CA GLN A 33 9.80 -4.88 -22.05
C GLN A 33 10.57 -4.56 -23.34
N ASN A 34 10.76 -3.27 -23.63
CA ASN A 34 11.51 -2.85 -24.82
C ASN A 34 12.96 -3.33 -24.79
N ASP A 35 13.62 -3.28 -23.62
CA ASP A 35 15.00 -3.75 -23.45
C ASP A 35 15.14 -5.26 -23.64
N GLN A 36 14.09 -6.03 -23.32
CA GLN A 36 14.05 -7.49 -23.53
C GLN A 36 13.64 -7.88 -24.95
N GLY A 37 13.42 -6.92 -25.86
CA GLY A 37 12.93 -7.19 -27.21
C GLY A 37 11.50 -7.73 -27.24
N ALA A 38 10.78 -7.68 -26.12
CA ALA A 38 9.36 -7.99 -26.08
C ALA A 38 8.60 -6.83 -26.74
N GLY A 39 7.84 -7.11 -27.79
CA GLY A 39 7.07 -6.09 -28.51
C GLY A 39 6.04 -5.36 -27.63
N ASN A 40 5.29 -4.41 -28.21
CA ASN A 40 4.28 -3.59 -27.52
C ASN A 40 3.07 -4.33 -26.91
N SER A 41 3.10 -5.64 -26.81
CA SER A 41 2.01 -6.41 -26.22
C SER A 41 2.05 -6.28 -24.69
N TRP A 42 1.12 -5.51 -24.14
CA TRP A 42 0.72 -5.67 -22.75
C TRP A 42 0.15 -7.08 -22.59
N THR A 43 0.90 -7.97 -21.95
CA THR A 43 0.41 -9.32 -21.65
C THR A 43 -0.49 -9.27 -20.41
N GLY A 44 -1.40 -10.23 -20.26
CA GLY A 44 -2.19 -10.38 -19.04
C GLY A 44 -1.30 -10.48 -17.78
N ASP A 45 -0.09 -11.01 -17.94
CA ASP A 45 0.92 -11.11 -16.89
C ASP A 45 1.37 -9.74 -16.36
N ALA A 46 1.37 -8.69 -17.19
CA ALA A 46 1.71 -7.33 -16.77
C ALA A 46 0.75 -6.82 -15.68
N VAL A 47 -0.55 -7.06 -15.87
CA VAL A 47 -1.59 -6.66 -14.90
C VAL A 47 -1.41 -7.44 -13.60
N VAL A 48 -1.16 -8.74 -13.70
CA VAL A 48 -0.94 -9.60 -12.53
C VAL A 48 0.32 -9.19 -11.75
N GLN A 49 1.39 -8.79 -12.44
CA GLN A 49 2.63 -8.29 -11.82
C GLN A 49 2.49 -6.89 -11.19
N LEU A 50 1.52 -6.08 -11.64
CA LEU A 50 1.23 -4.77 -11.06
C LEU A 50 0.39 -4.84 -9.78
N LEU A 51 -0.44 -5.88 -9.61
CA LEU A 51 -1.31 -6.01 -8.43
C LEU A 51 -0.54 -5.96 -7.09
N PRO A 52 0.60 -6.65 -6.93
CA PRO A 52 1.40 -6.55 -5.70
C PRO A 52 2.00 -5.16 -5.49
N PHE A 53 2.43 -4.48 -6.56
CA PHE A 53 2.93 -3.11 -6.47
C PHE A 53 1.82 -2.16 -6.01
N ILE A 54 0.62 -2.27 -6.59
CA ILE A 54 -0.53 -1.47 -6.16
C ILE A 54 -0.86 -1.77 -4.69
N ALA A 55 -0.93 -3.04 -4.30
CA ALA A 55 -1.20 -3.43 -2.92
C ALA A 55 -0.18 -2.82 -1.93
N SER A 56 1.11 -2.77 -2.29
CA SER A 56 2.15 -2.17 -1.45
C SER A 56 1.94 -0.67 -1.26
N VAL A 57 1.69 0.06 -2.36
CA VAL A 57 1.46 1.51 -2.34
C VAL A 57 0.22 1.85 -1.52
N LEU A 58 -0.88 1.14 -1.73
CA LEU A 58 -2.12 1.35 -0.96
C LEU A 58 -1.89 1.08 0.53
N ALA A 59 -1.15 0.03 0.87
CA ALA A 59 -0.88 -0.30 2.26
C ALA A 59 0.01 0.73 2.97
N VAL A 60 1.01 1.28 2.27
CA VAL A 60 1.83 2.40 2.77
C VAL A 60 0.96 3.62 3.07
N TYR A 61 0.03 3.98 2.18
CA TYR A 61 -0.85 5.13 2.43
C TYR A 61 -1.78 4.93 3.62
N VAL A 62 -2.32 3.73 3.80
CA VAL A 62 -3.15 3.42 4.98
C VAL A 62 -2.32 3.52 6.26
N ILE A 63 -1.08 3.01 6.26
CA ILE A 63 -0.19 3.09 7.43
C ILE A 63 0.19 4.54 7.73
N ASN A 64 0.55 5.32 6.71
CA ASN A 64 0.88 6.73 6.88
C ASN A 64 -0.28 7.48 7.53
N GLN A 65 -1.52 7.27 7.08
CA GLN A 65 -2.68 7.90 7.71
C GLN A 65 -2.91 7.48 9.17
N VAL A 66 -2.59 6.23 9.53
CA VAL A 66 -2.70 5.75 10.92
C VAL A 66 -1.66 6.45 11.81
N GLN A 67 -0.46 6.69 11.30
CA GLN A 67 0.63 7.32 12.04
C GLN A 67 0.48 8.85 12.09
N ASP A 68 0.13 9.47 10.97
CA ASP A 68 0.10 10.93 10.83
C ASP A 68 -1.15 11.58 11.40
N ARG A 69 -2.12 10.80 11.94
CA ARG A 69 -3.36 11.36 12.49
C ARG A 69 -3.13 12.56 13.41
N HIS A 70 -2.24 12.42 14.39
CA HIS A 70 -2.02 13.48 15.38
C HIS A 70 -1.37 14.73 14.75
N VAL A 71 -0.53 14.51 13.75
CA VAL A 71 0.13 15.58 12.98
C VAL A 71 -0.89 16.28 12.08
N ASP A 72 -1.75 15.52 11.40
CA ASP A 72 -2.84 16.02 10.57
C ASP A 72 -3.84 16.84 11.39
N GLU A 73 -4.24 16.35 12.58
CA GLU A 73 -5.10 17.07 13.53
C GLU A 73 -4.46 18.38 13.99
N LYS A 74 -3.16 18.36 14.32
CA LYS A 74 -2.41 19.56 14.76
C LYS A 74 -2.26 20.60 13.65
N ASN A 75 -2.15 20.16 12.40
CA ASN A 75 -2.01 21.03 11.23
C ASN A 75 -3.36 21.55 10.70
N GLY A 76 -4.48 21.28 11.39
CA GLY A 76 -5.82 21.67 10.97
C GLY A 76 -6.37 20.87 9.77
N GLY A 77 -5.69 19.78 9.40
CA GLY A 77 -6.20 18.81 8.43
C GLY A 77 -7.30 17.95 9.04
N VAL A 78 -8.20 17.43 8.20
CA VAL A 78 -9.18 16.43 8.63
C VAL A 78 -8.67 15.05 8.21
N PRO A 79 -8.23 14.20 9.16
CA PRO A 79 -7.75 12.88 8.83
C PRO A 79 -8.84 12.08 8.11
N LEU A 80 -8.48 11.41 7.02
CA LEU A 80 -9.43 10.57 6.27
C LEU A 80 -9.99 9.42 7.12
N LEU A 81 -9.26 8.95 8.14
CA LEU A 81 -9.79 8.00 9.14
C LEU A 81 -11.02 8.57 9.88
N LEU A 82 -11.03 9.87 10.19
CA LEU A 82 -12.16 10.52 10.85
C LEU A 82 -13.35 10.67 9.89
N LEU A 83 -13.10 11.06 8.63
CA LEU A 83 -14.14 11.22 7.61
C LEU A 83 -14.82 9.91 7.22
N THR A 84 -14.04 8.82 7.12
CA THR A 84 -14.52 7.48 6.76
C THR A 84 -15.19 6.76 7.93
N GLY A 85 -15.04 7.27 9.17
CA GLY A 85 -15.52 6.59 10.38
C GLY A 85 -14.83 5.25 10.66
N ILE A 86 -13.72 4.95 9.98
CA ILE A 86 -12.97 3.71 10.15
C ILE A 86 -12.13 3.81 11.43
N SER A 87 -12.32 2.84 12.33
CA SER A 87 -11.51 2.76 13.54
C SER A 87 -10.03 2.49 13.24
N HIS A 88 -9.16 2.91 14.15
CA HIS A 88 -7.71 2.66 14.03
C HIS A 88 -7.37 1.18 13.91
N LYS A 89 -8.08 0.35 14.68
CA LYS A 89 -7.94 -1.11 14.61
C LYS A 89 -8.36 -1.64 13.25
N GLY A 90 -9.46 -1.11 12.68
CA GLY A 90 -9.93 -1.45 11.34
C GLY A 90 -8.94 -1.07 10.25
N ALA A 91 -8.39 0.14 10.28
CA ALA A 91 -7.38 0.58 9.32
C ALA A 91 -6.09 -0.26 9.39
N ARG A 92 -5.61 -0.57 10.60
CA ARG A 92 -4.44 -1.44 10.80
C ARG A 92 -4.69 -2.86 10.31
N PHE A 93 -5.87 -3.40 10.59
CA PHE A 93 -6.27 -4.73 10.11
C PHE A 93 -6.33 -4.75 8.58
N PHE A 94 -6.91 -3.73 7.96
CA PHE A 94 -6.94 -3.60 6.51
C PHE A 94 -5.53 -3.51 5.89
N ALA A 95 -4.64 -2.70 6.48
CA ALA A 95 -3.23 -2.65 6.06
C ALA A 95 -2.56 -4.03 6.19
N PHE A 96 -2.84 -4.77 7.26
CA PHE A 96 -2.36 -6.14 7.43
C PHE A 96 -2.87 -7.09 6.33
N PHE A 97 -4.14 -7.01 5.91
CA PHE A 97 -4.65 -7.80 4.78
C PHE A 97 -3.95 -7.48 3.46
N LEU A 98 -3.70 -6.21 3.16
CA LEU A 98 -2.98 -5.82 1.95
C LEU A 98 -1.55 -6.40 1.95
N HIS A 99 -0.90 -6.43 3.11
CA HIS A 99 0.42 -7.06 3.26
C HIS A 99 0.37 -8.57 3.17
N LEU A 100 -0.65 -9.21 3.74
CA LEU A 100 -0.84 -10.65 3.63
C LEU A 100 -1.08 -11.06 2.17
N PHE A 101 -1.93 -10.34 1.45
CA PHE A 101 -2.13 -10.54 0.01
C PHE A 101 -0.81 -10.43 -0.74
N LEU A 102 -0.04 -9.39 -0.44
CA LEU A 102 1.25 -9.13 -1.03
C LEU A 102 2.27 -10.25 -0.74
N PHE A 103 2.28 -10.78 0.48
CA PHE A 103 3.06 -11.97 0.86
C PHE A 103 2.62 -13.22 0.10
N CYS A 104 1.31 -13.45 -0.05
CA CYS A 104 0.80 -14.58 -0.84
C CYS A 104 1.21 -14.50 -2.32
N CYS A 105 1.17 -13.31 -2.92
CA CYS A 105 1.64 -13.11 -4.31
C CYS A 105 3.11 -13.52 -4.47
N LEU A 106 3.95 -13.25 -3.47
CA LEU A 106 5.35 -13.69 -3.46
C LEU A 106 5.49 -15.21 -3.37
N CYS A 107 4.76 -15.85 -2.44
CA CYS A 107 4.85 -17.30 -2.25
C CYS A 107 4.43 -18.09 -3.49
N ILE A 108 3.53 -17.53 -4.32
CA ILE A 108 3.05 -18.16 -5.56
C ILE A 108 4.00 -17.88 -6.75
N GLY A 109 5.07 -17.11 -6.55
CA GLY A 109 6.03 -16.80 -7.62
C GLY A 109 5.48 -15.87 -8.69
N VAL A 110 4.40 -15.15 -8.38
CA VAL A 110 3.81 -14.12 -9.26
C VAL A 110 4.78 -12.97 -9.49
N ILE A 111 5.76 -12.84 -8.60
CA ILE A 111 6.82 -11.84 -8.62
C ILE A 111 8.11 -12.65 -8.71
N GLY A 112 8.84 -12.55 -9.83
CA GLY A 112 10.13 -13.22 -10.03
C GLY A 112 11.23 -12.66 -9.11
N GLU A 113 12.45 -12.44 -9.62
CA GLU A 113 13.64 -12.04 -8.83
C GLU A 113 13.56 -10.71 -8.04
N SER A 114 12.39 -10.06 -7.97
CA SER A 114 12.15 -8.83 -7.20
C SER A 114 12.09 -9.04 -5.67
N PHE A 115 12.55 -10.18 -5.16
CA PHE A 115 12.61 -10.53 -3.74
C PHE A 115 13.27 -9.46 -2.87
N LEU A 116 14.29 -8.77 -3.38
CA LEU A 116 15.02 -7.71 -2.66
C LEU A 116 14.18 -6.45 -2.40
N PHE A 117 13.40 -5.99 -3.38
CA PHE A 117 12.49 -4.83 -3.20
C PHE A 117 11.42 -5.12 -2.13
N PHE A 118 11.04 -6.39 -2.05
CA PHE A 118 10.07 -6.90 -1.10
C PHE A 118 10.62 -7.10 0.31
N LEU A 119 11.84 -7.63 0.44
CA LEU A 119 12.54 -7.72 1.72
C LEU A 119 12.71 -6.32 2.35
N VAL A 120 13.06 -5.32 1.54
CA VAL A 120 13.25 -3.93 2.01
C VAL A 120 11.93 -3.32 2.47
N SER A 121 10.84 -3.51 1.72
CA SER A 121 9.52 -2.98 2.09
C SER A 121 8.93 -3.69 3.32
N SER A 122 9.12 -5.01 3.46
CA SER A 122 8.69 -5.76 4.64
C SER A 122 9.54 -5.49 5.89
N LEU A 123 10.86 -5.31 5.75
CA LEU A 123 11.73 -4.84 6.85
C LEU A 123 11.38 -3.42 7.28
N GLY A 124 11.14 -2.51 6.34
CA GLY A 124 10.66 -1.16 6.61
C GLY A 124 9.35 -1.19 7.42
N LEU A 125 8.46 -2.10 7.10
CA LEU A 125 7.23 -2.31 7.86
C LEU A 125 7.45 -2.88 9.26
N CYS A 126 8.32 -3.87 9.42
CA CYS A 126 8.68 -4.38 10.75
C CYS A 126 9.25 -3.27 11.64
N VAL A 127 10.07 -2.38 11.09
CA VAL A 127 10.60 -1.20 11.81
C VAL A 127 9.48 -0.21 12.15
N LEU A 128 8.53 0.03 11.23
CA LEU A 128 7.39 0.92 11.48
C LEU A 128 6.40 0.34 12.51
N PHE A 129 6.12 -0.97 12.47
CA PHE A 129 5.29 -1.64 13.47
C PHE A 129 5.99 -1.71 14.83
N SER A 130 7.31 -1.94 14.86
CA SER A 130 8.09 -1.99 16.11
C SER A 130 8.22 -0.62 16.76
N SER A 131 8.44 0.43 15.98
CA SER A 131 8.44 1.80 16.50
C SER A 131 7.07 2.22 17.02
N VAL A 132 5.97 1.84 16.36
CA VAL A 132 4.61 2.07 16.87
C VAL A 132 4.31 1.27 18.15
N LEU A 133 4.84 0.06 18.30
CA LEU A 133 4.73 -0.72 19.56
C LEU A 133 5.58 -0.11 20.68
N CYS A 134 6.77 0.42 20.37
CA CYS A 134 7.64 1.07 21.35
C CYS A 134 7.17 2.47 21.77
N TYR A 135 6.54 3.24 20.86
CA TYR A 135 6.05 4.60 21.14
C TYR A 135 4.54 4.66 21.48
N GLY A 136 3.87 3.51 21.50
CA GLY A 136 2.41 3.38 21.69
C GLY A 136 1.88 3.44 23.11
N THR A 137 2.66 3.86 24.12
CA THR A 137 2.10 4.24 25.43
C THR A 137 2.00 5.75 25.54
N PRO A 138 0.84 6.36 25.26
CA PRO A 138 0.57 7.68 25.80
C PRO A 138 0.54 7.54 27.33
N ARG A 139 1.49 8.18 28.01
CA ARG A 139 1.32 8.55 29.42
C ARG A 139 0.32 9.70 29.44
N GLY A 140 -0.93 9.39 29.74
CA GLY A 140 -2.04 10.32 29.92
C GLY A 140 -3.25 9.58 30.42
#